data_AF-A0A976QH60-F1
#
_entry.id   AF-A0A976QH60-F1
#
_cell.length_a   1.000
_cell.length_b   1.000
_cell.length_c   1.000
_cell.angle_alpha   90.00
_cell.angle_beta   90.00
_cell.angle_gamma   90.00
#
_symmetry.space_group_name_H-M   'P 1'
#
loop_
_entity.id
_entity.type
_entity.pdbx_description
1 polymer ?
#
loop_
_entity_poly.entity_id
_entity_poly.type
_entity_poly.pdbx_seq_one_letter_code
_entity_poly.pdbx_strand_id
1 'polypeptide(L)'
;MTRRLVVAGLMVGAVLFALAGCDTQNEVQENEGFIETQVTQETPEVSKAEEVEAAEEVEAVKAAEEVKEVKKVESTKLTLRINCGAAEPYTDKAGNTWLADQGMEPDGKWGAVDGLTVDRGDLGIEGTDAPKIYETERYSMEGYKFTVPNGKYTVRLHFAETYDGITVEGERVFSVTINEQTVLKDIDPFKDAGGYQKPAVKTIEDVTVTNGQLAIGFTLNIQNPEINGIEILSE
;
A
#
# COMPACT_ATOMS: atom_id res chain seq x y z
N MET A 1 58.35 -30.90 -1.78
CA MET A 1 57.90 -30.01 -2.88
C MET A 1 57.13 -28.85 -2.29
N THR A 2 57.78 -27.70 -2.26
CA THR A 2 57.37 -26.47 -1.57
C THR A 2 56.38 -25.71 -2.45
N ARG A 3 55.16 -25.44 -1.98
CA ARG A 3 54.21 -24.55 -2.68
C ARG A 3 54.25 -23.16 -2.06
N ARG A 4 54.71 -22.20 -2.88
CA ARG A 4 54.80 -20.77 -2.60
C ARG A 4 53.41 -20.14 -2.53
N LEU A 5 53.21 -19.36 -1.48
CA LEU A 5 52.09 -18.44 -1.27
C LEU A 5 52.39 -17.14 -2.04
N VAL A 6 51.46 -16.68 -2.90
CA VAL A 6 51.53 -15.36 -3.54
C VAL A 6 50.58 -14.46 -2.77
N VAL A 7 51.13 -13.46 -2.08
CA VAL A 7 50.36 -12.41 -1.39
C VAL A 7 50.36 -11.18 -2.28
N ALA A 8 49.17 -10.79 -2.76
CA ALA A 8 48.95 -9.55 -3.48
C ALA A 8 48.83 -8.38 -2.49
N GLY A 9 49.68 -7.36 -2.66
CA GLY A 9 49.66 -6.13 -1.88
C GLY A 9 48.61 -5.15 -2.39
N LEU A 10 47.89 -4.51 -1.47
CA LEU A 10 47.02 -3.38 -1.74
C LEU A 10 47.60 -2.15 -1.02
N MET A 11 48.00 -1.14 -1.80
CA MET A 11 48.44 0.16 -1.29
C MET A 11 47.21 1.00 -0.90
N VAL A 12 47.24 1.57 0.31
CA VAL A 12 46.30 2.60 0.75
C VAL A 12 47.03 3.94 0.69
N GLY A 13 46.65 4.77 -0.28
CA GLY A 13 47.13 6.15 -0.42
C GLY A 13 46.21 7.12 0.33
N ALA A 14 46.73 7.75 1.37
CA ALA A 14 46.11 8.86 2.07
C ALA A 14 46.25 10.15 1.24
N VAL A 15 45.18 10.95 1.17
CA VAL A 15 45.28 12.37 0.81
C VAL A 15 44.57 13.18 1.88
N LEU A 16 45.39 13.91 2.63
CA LEU A 16 45.03 14.90 3.64
C LEU A 16 45.41 16.26 3.04
N PHE A 17 44.46 17.19 2.91
CA PHE A 17 44.79 18.61 2.81
C PHE A 17 43.76 19.44 3.56
N ALA A 18 44.27 20.35 4.37
CA ALA A 18 43.56 21.13 5.37
C ALA A 18 43.39 22.60 4.94
N LEU A 19 42.25 23.16 5.37
CA LEU A 19 42.00 24.51 5.93
C LEU A 19 42.27 25.79 5.11
N ALA A 20 41.20 26.62 5.02
CA ALA A 20 41.07 28.06 5.38
C ALA A 20 39.93 28.68 4.53
N GLY A 21 39.02 29.55 4.99
CA GLY A 21 38.78 30.25 6.24
C GLY A 21 37.50 31.13 6.10
N CYS A 22 37.09 31.74 7.22
CA CYS A 22 36.03 32.75 7.46
C CYS A 22 35.86 33.83 6.37
N ASP A 23 34.79 34.63 6.28
CA ASP A 23 33.99 35.24 7.35
C ASP A 23 32.64 35.80 6.84
N THR A 24 31.77 36.06 7.81
CA THR A 24 30.49 36.77 7.79
C THR A 24 30.57 38.24 7.33
N GLN A 25 29.45 38.83 6.91
CA GLN A 25 28.85 40.06 7.47
C GLN A 25 27.52 40.40 6.77
N ASN A 26 26.61 40.91 7.59
CA ASN A 26 25.23 41.27 7.36
C ASN A 26 25.18 42.80 7.28
N GLU A 27 24.54 43.40 6.29
CA GLU A 27 24.29 44.85 6.31
C GLU A 27 22.95 45.20 5.67
N VAL A 28 22.09 45.79 6.48
CA VAL A 28 20.79 46.38 6.17
C VAL A 28 21.04 47.85 5.84
N GLN A 29 20.45 48.36 4.76
CA GLN A 29 20.29 49.81 4.60
C GLN A 29 18.85 50.16 4.20
N GLU A 30 18.31 51.06 5.01
CA GLU A 30 17.04 51.75 4.92
C GLU A 30 17.00 52.69 3.71
N ASN A 31 15.81 52.99 3.21
CA ASN A 31 15.56 54.33 2.68
C ASN A 31 14.09 54.71 2.85
N GLU A 32 13.88 55.81 3.56
CA GLU A 32 12.61 56.49 3.77
C GLU A 32 12.34 57.57 2.71
N GLY A 33 11.08 58.01 2.61
CA GLY A 33 10.69 59.30 2.00
C GLY A 33 9.42 59.22 1.14
N PHE A 34 8.21 59.52 1.67
CA PHE A 34 7.53 60.85 1.67
C PHE A 34 6.98 61.23 0.26
N ILE A 35 5.68 61.48 -0.01
CA ILE A 35 4.91 62.73 0.23
C ILE A 35 3.39 62.54 -0.12
N GLU A 36 2.54 63.16 0.73
CA GLU A 36 1.20 63.81 0.62
C GLU A 36 0.00 63.34 -0.26
N THR A 37 -1.08 62.98 0.44
CA THR A 37 -2.39 63.67 0.61
C THR A 37 -2.97 64.61 -0.48
N GLN A 38 -4.25 64.42 -0.85
CA GLN A 38 -5.44 65.35 -0.89
C GLN A 38 -6.66 64.58 -1.49
N VAL A 39 -7.74 64.18 -0.78
CA VAL A 39 -9.03 64.87 -0.47
C VAL A 39 -9.49 65.82 -1.60
N THR A 40 -10.65 65.71 -2.27
CA THR A 40 -12.07 65.84 -1.81
C THR A 40 -13.06 65.44 -2.92
N GLN A 41 -14.17 64.80 -2.49
CA GLN A 41 -15.60 65.02 -2.82
C GLN A 41 -16.02 65.49 -4.23
N GLU A 42 -17.02 64.82 -4.84
CA GLU A 42 -18.45 65.16 -4.70
C GLU A 42 -19.34 64.17 -5.49
N THR A 43 -20.48 63.85 -4.91
CA THR A 43 -21.67 63.27 -5.57
C THR A 43 -22.55 64.44 -6.05
N PRO A 44 -23.33 64.28 -7.14
CA PRO A 44 -24.78 64.20 -6.88
C PRO A 44 -25.56 63.23 -7.79
N GLU A 45 -26.84 63.14 -7.43
CA GLU A 45 -27.94 62.23 -7.71
C GLU A 45 -28.57 62.19 -9.13
N VAL A 46 -29.01 60.98 -9.49
CA VAL A 46 -30.38 60.51 -9.86
C VAL A 46 -31.01 60.78 -11.26
N SER A 47 -31.71 59.71 -11.67
CA SER A 47 -32.76 59.51 -12.69
C SER A 47 -32.23 58.93 -14.01
N LYS A 48 -32.79 57.86 -14.59
CA LYS A 48 -34.18 57.39 -14.59
C LYS A 48 -34.22 55.92 -15.06
N ALA A 49 -35.29 55.23 -14.68
CA ALA A 49 -35.65 53.84 -14.93
C ALA A 49 -35.68 53.38 -16.41
N GLU A 50 -35.80 52.06 -16.58
CA GLU A 50 -35.92 51.23 -17.81
C GLU A 50 -34.59 51.01 -18.52
N GLU A 51 -33.95 49.85 -18.40
CA GLU A 51 -34.36 48.63 -19.11
C GLU A 51 -33.73 47.41 -18.41
N VAL A 52 -34.56 46.70 -17.66
CA VAL A 52 -34.24 45.41 -17.04
C VAL A 52 -34.63 44.31 -18.05
N GLU A 53 -33.98 43.15 -17.97
CA GLU A 53 -34.46 41.86 -18.52
C GLU A 53 -33.96 41.45 -19.93
N ALA A 54 -32.64 41.25 -20.10
CA ALA A 54 -32.13 40.36 -21.17
C ALA A 54 -30.69 39.82 -20.97
N ALA A 55 -30.10 39.91 -19.78
CA ALA A 55 -28.70 39.48 -19.55
C ALA A 55 -28.53 38.37 -18.51
N GLU A 56 -29.56 38.01 -17.75
CA GLU A 56 -29.45 37.02 -16.66
C GLU A 56 -29.74 35.57 -17.10
N GLU A 57 -30.26 35.37 -18.33
CA GLU A 57 -30.61 34.02 -18.80
C GLU A 57 -29.48 33.28 -19.53
N VAL A 58 -28.35 33.92 -19.87
CA VAL A 58 -27.28 33.27 -20.67
C VAL A 58 -26.13 32.71 -19.82
N GLU A 59 -25.99 33.14 -18.57
CA GLU A 59 -24.99 32.58 -17.64
C GLU A 59 -25.50 31.35 -16.87
N ALA A 60 -26.82 31.25 -16.65
CA ALA A 60 -27.42 30.11 -15.97
C ALA A 60 -27.41 28.81 -16.82
N VAL A 61 -27.44 28.92 -18.16
CA VAL A 61 -27.40 27.74 -19.05
C VAL A 61 -25.99 27.16 -19.21
N LYS A 62 -24.93 27.97 -19.15
CA LYS A 62 -23.55 27.45 -19.17
C LYS A 62 -23.19 26.71 -17.88
N ALA A 63 -23.61 27.25 -16.73
CA ALA A 63 -23.45 26.55 -15.45
C ALA A 63 -24.31 25.28 -15.37
N ALA A 64 -25.51 25.27 -15.95
CA ALA A 64 -26.37 24.07 -15.92
C ALA A 64 -25.92 22.96 -16.87
N GLU A 65 -25.12 23.26 -17.90
CA GLU A 65 -24.51 22.25 -18.78
C GLU A 65 -23.22 21.67 -18.17
N GLU A 66 -22.41 22.48 -17.49
CA GLU A 66 -21.25 21.99 -16.71
C GLU A 66 -21.66 21.20 -15.45
N VAL A 67 -22.80 21.50 -14.82
CA VAL A 67 -23.26 20.76 -13.62
C VAL A 67 -23.90 19.41 -14.00
N LYS A 68 -24.29 19.20 -15.25
CA LYS A 68 -24.83 17.91 -15.73
C LYS A 68 -23.76 16.86 -16.02
N GLU A 69 -22.49 17.24 -16.09
CA GLU A 69 -21.36 16.31 -16.21
C GLU A 69 -20.71 15.94 -14.86
N VAL A 70 -21.27 16.38 -13.73
CA VAL A 70 -21.07 15.68 -12.44
C VAL A 70 -22.01 14.45 -12.40
N LYS A 71 -22.05 13.68 -13.50
CA LYS A 71 -22.63 12.35 -13.50
C LYS A 71 -21.72 11.46 -12.67
N LYS A 72 -22.15 11.24 -11.42
CA LYS A 72 -21.88 10.01 -10.65
C LYS A 72 -20.44 9.51 -10.85
N VAL A 73 -19.49 10.10 -10.12
CA VAL A 73 -18.28 9.35 -9.77
C VAL A 73 -18.78 8.15 -8.98
N GLU A 74 -19.05 7.04 -9.66
CA GLU A 74 -19.12 5.73 -9.05
C GLU A 74 -17.81 5.64 -8.25
N SER A 75 -17.92 5.73 -6.92
CA SER A 75 -16.84 5.35 -6.05
C SER A 75 -16.56 3.89 -6.36
N THR A 76 -15.55 3.64 -7.21
CA THR A 76 -15.09 2.29 -7.47
C THR A 76 -14.55 1.78 -6.14
N LYS A 77 -15.26 0.82 -5.55
CA LYS A 77 -14.82 0.12 -4.34
C LYS A 77 -13.39 -0.35 -4.54
N LEU A 78 -12.50 -0.02 -3.61
CA LEU A 78 -11.12 -0.51 -3.63
C LEU A 78 -11.15 -2.03 -3.56
N THR A 79 -10.44 -2.66 -4.48
CA THR A 79 -10.24 -4.11 -4.49
C THR A 79 -8.78 -4.38 -4.78
N LEU A 80 -8.06 -4.90 -3.80
CA LEU A 80 -6.68 -5.33 -3.93
C LEU A 80 -6.61 -6.83 -3.72
N ARG A 81 -5.85 -7.53 -4.58
CA ARG A 81 -5.61 -8.97 -4.48
C ARG A 81 -4.15 -9.25 -4.74
N ILE A 82 -3.49 -9.95 -3.82
CA ILE A 82 -2.07 -10.27 -3.89
C ILE A 82 -1.93 -11.79 -3.94
N ASN A 83 -1.21 -12.28 -4.95
CA ASN A 83 -0.76 -13.67 -5.02
C ASN A 83 0.59 -13.76 -4.29
N CYS A 84 0.57 -14.11 -3.01
CA CYS A 84 1.75 -14.08 -2.15
C CYS A 84 2.78 -15.13 -2.60
N GLY A 85 4.05 -14.74 -2.64
CA GLY A 85 5.12 -15.57 -3.17
C GLY A 85 5.28 -15.57 -4.70
N ALA A 86 4.28 -15.13 -5.46
CA ALA A 86 4.35 -15.15 -6.93
C ALA A 86 5.19 -14.01 -7.50
N ALA A 87 5.97 -14.30 -8.54
CA ALA A 87 6.78 -13.32 -9.26
C ALA A 87 5.99 -12.55 -10.34
N GLU A 88 4.87 -13.10 -10.79
CA GLU A 88 4.07 -12.57 -11.91
C GLU A 88 2.59 -12.48 -11.51
N PRO A 89 1.84 -11.50 -12.08
CA PRO A 89 0.42 -11.38 -11.83
C PRO A 89 -0.35 -12.56 -12.44
N TYR A 90 -1.49 -12.88 -11.83
CA TYR A 90 -2.38 -13.98 -12.23
C TYR A 90 -3.80 -13.46 -12.39
N THR A 91 -4.54 -13.93 -13.40
CA THR A 91 -5.98 -13.69 -13.50
C THR A 91 -6.73 -15.01 -13.36
N ASP A 92 -7.61 -15.09 -12.38
CA ASP A 92 -8.37 -16.31 -12.10
C ASP A 92 -9.52 -16.53 -13.08
N LYS A 93 -10.19 -17.69 -12.97
CA LYS A 93 -11.31 -18.05 -13.86
C LYS A 93 -12.52 -17.12 -13.70
N ALA A 94 -12.65 -16.44 -12.57
CA ALA A 94 -13.71 -15.47 -12.32
C ALA A 94 -13.36 -14.07 -12.86
N GLY A 95 -12.17 -13.90 -13.45
CA GLY A 95 -11.70 -12.63 -14.00
C GLY A 95 -11.10 -11.70 -12.95
N ASN A 96 -10.82 -12.17 -11.73
CA ASN A 96 -10.12 -11.36 -10.75
C ASN A 96 -8.62 -11.37 -11.06
N THR A 97 -8.04 -10.17 -11.14
CA THR A 97 -6.58 -10.01 -11.23
C THR A 97 -5.97 -10.01 -9.83
N TRP A 98 -5.00 -10.89 -9.64
CA TRP A 98 -4.12 -11.02 -8.48
C TRP A 98 -2.75 -10.47 -8.87
N LEU A 99 -2.25 -9.49 -8.12
CA LEU A 99 -0.95 -8.89 -8.32
C LEU A 99 0.16 -9.85 -7.88
N ALA A 100 1.32 -9.78 -8.54
CA ALA A 100 2.54 -10.44 -8.07
C ALA A 100 2.90 -9.94 -6.66
N ASP A 101 3.52 -10.79 -5.85
CA ASP A 101 4.04 -10.40 -4.55
C ASP A 101 5.23 -9.45 -4.69
N GLN A 102 5.42 -8.59 -3.70
CA GLN A 102 6.59 -7.72 -3.63
C GLN A 102 7.01 -7.44 -2.19
N GLY A 103 8.29 -7.14 -2.00
CA GLY A 103 8.80 -6.60 -0.74
C GLY A 103 8.31 -5.17 -0.53
N MET A 104 8.29 -4.74 0.74
CA MET A 104 8.08 -3.35 1.11
C MET A 104 9.29 -2.52 0.72
N GLU A 105 9.12 -1.66 -0.27
CA GLU A 105 10.11 -0.65 -0.65
C GLU A 105 10.01 0.60 0.25
N PRO A 106 11.08 1.38 0.43
CA PRO A 106 11.09 2.55 1.33
C PRO A 106 10.00 3.60 1.05
N ASP A 107 9.59 3.77 -0.20
CA ASP A 107 8.51 4.66 -0.64
C ASP A 107 7.30 3.88 -1.22
N GLY A 108 7.32 2.56 -1.06
CA GLY A 108 6.30 1.65 -1.54
C GLY A 108 4.94 1.91 -0.89
N LYS A 109 3.87 1.84 -1.69
CA LYS A 109 2.51 1.95 -1.18
C LYS A 109 2.06 0.69 -0.45
N TRP A 110 2.62 -0.46 -0.79
CA TRP A 110 2.31 -1.72 -0.15
C TRP A 110 3.44 -2.73 -0.39
N GLY A 111 3.45 -3.80 0.40
CA GLY A 111 4.40 -4.90 0.25
C GLY A 111 4.56 -5.72 1.52
N ALA A 112 5.29 -6.81 1.38
CA ALA A 112 5.67 -7.68 2.49
C ALA A 112 6.82 -7.09 3.31
N VAL A 113 6.77 -7.25 4.62
CA VAL A 113 7.88 -6.97 5.54
C VAL A 113 8.58 -8.29 5.83
N ASP A 114 9.80 -8.41 5.33
CA ASP A 114 10.65 -9.61 5.43
C ASP A 114 10.01 -10.89 4.84
N GLY A 115 10.59 -12.03 5.18
CA GLY A 115 10.19 -13.34 4.69
C GLY A 115 10.80 -13.71 3.35
N LEU A 116 10.54 -14.96 2.96
CA LEU A 116 11.00 -15.58 1.73
C LEU A 116 9.80 -16.06 0.92
N THR A 117 10.00 -16.21 -0.38
CA THR A 117 8.97 -16.71 -1.29
C THR A 117 9.35 -18.09 -1.82
N VAL A 118 8.35 -18.90 -2.13
CA VAL A 118 8.54 -20.16 -2.85
C VAL A 118 7.38 -20.39 -3.81
N ASP A 119 7.73 -20.90 -4.99
CA ASP A 119 6.80 -21.41 -5.99
C ASP A 119 6.95 -22.94 -6.01
N ARG A 120 5.85 -23.64 -5.71
CA ARG A 120 5.80 -25.10 -5.64
C ARG A 120 5.44 -25.73 -6.99
N GLY A 121 5.17 -24.91 -8.02
CA GLY A 121 4.71 -25.35 -9.32
C GLY A 121 3.29 -25.91 -9.28
N ASP A 122 2.97 -26.75 -10.26
CA ASP A 122 1.63 -27.32 -10.39
C ASP A 122 1.37 -28.41 -9.34
N LEU A 123 0.71 -28.01 -8.25
CA LEU A 123 0.32 -28.91 -7.17
C LEU A 123 -1.03 -29.60 -7.41
N GLY A 124 -1.77 -29.22 -8.46
CA GLY A 124 -3.11 -29.74 -8.70
C GLY A 124 -4.11 -29.35 -7.62
N ILE A 125 -4.06 -28.11 -7.12
CA ILE A 125 -4.98 -27.62 -6.09
C ILE A 125 -6.43 -27.69 -6.57
N GLU A 126 -7.29 -28.31 -5.75
CA GLU A 126 -8.73 -28.48 -6.02
C GLU A 126 -9.60 -27.66 -5.05
N GLY A 127 -10.91 -27.59 -5.32
CA GLY A 127 -11.87 -26.95 -4.41
C GLY A 127 -11.89 -25.42 -4.44
N THR A 128 -11.26 -24.80 -5.45
CA THR A 128 -11.22 -23.34 -5.62
C THR A 128 -11.22 -22.94 -7.10
N ASP A 129 -11.72 -21.75 -7.41
CA ASP A 129 -11.69 -21.16 -8.76
C ASP A 129 -10.34 -20.49 -9.09
N ALA A 130 -9.47 -20.31 -8.09
CA ALA A 130 -8.18 -19.67 -8.21
C ALA A 130 -7.04 -20.57 -7.72
N PRO A 131 -6.85 -21.79 -8.28
CA PRO A 131 -5.88 -22.76 -7.75
C PRO A 131 -4.43 -22.23 -7.73
N LYS A 132 -4.06 -21.40 -8.73
CA LYS A 132 -2.71 -20.86 -8.86
C LYS A 132 -2.27 -19.95 -7.71
N ILE A 133 -3.19 -19.38 -6.93
CA ILE A 133 -2.79 -18.57 -5.77
C ILE A 133 -2.25 -19.43 -4.63
N TYR A 134 -2.60 -20.71 -4.58
CA TYR A 134 -2.19 -21.66 -3.53
C TYR A 134 -0.96 -22.49 -3.93
N GLU A 135 -0.36 -22.20 -5.09
CA GLU A 135 0.88 -22.85 -5.55
C GLU A 135 2.13 -22.06 -5.15
N THR A 136 1.95 -20.81 -4.72
CA THR A 136 2.99 -19.94 -4.21
C THR A 136 2.68 -19.54 -2.77
N GLU A 137 3.73 -19.32 -1.97
CA GLU A 137 3.59 -18.81 -0.61
C GLU A 137 4.71 -17.81 -0.30
N ARG A 138 4.39 -16.83 0.54
CA ARG A 138 5.39 -16.12 1.34
C ARG A 138 5.39 -16.72 2.74
N TYR A 139 6.56 -16.99 3.28
CA TYR A 139 6.71 -17.55 4.62
C TYR A 139 7.80 -16.83 5.43
N SER A 140 7.74 -17.00 6.75
CA SER A 140 8.71 -16.40 7.69
C SER A 140 8.79 -14.87 7.62
N MET A 141 7.70 -14.21 7.23
CA MET A 141 7.54 -12.77 7.17
C MET A 141 7.08 -12.19 8.52
N GLU A 142 7.37 -10.91 8.75
CA GLU A 142 6.76 -10.16 9.86
C GLU A 142 5.32 -9.76 9.52
N GLY A 143 5.05 -9.41 8.27
CA GLY A 143 3.75 -8.84 7.90
C GLY A 143 3.63 -8.35 6.47
N TYR A 144 2.51 -7.68 6.21
CA TYR A 144 2.26 -6.87 5.01
C TYR A 144 1.73 -5.51 5.45
N LYS A 145 2.09 -4.45 4.72
CA LYS A 145 1.48 -3.13 4.91
C LYS A 145 0.89 -2.63 3.60
N PHE A 146 -0.20 -1.88 3.71
CA PHE A 146 -0.92 -1.32 2.59
C PHE A 146 -1.32 0.11 2.89
N THR A 147 -1.02 1.03 1.98
CA THR A 147 -1.57 2.38 1.98
C THR A 147 -2.93 2.31 1.29
N VAL A 148 -4.00 2.50 2.07
CA VAL A 148 -5.39 2.43 1.58
C VAL A 148 -6.17 3.63 2.12
N PRO A 149 -7.22 4.10 1.44
CA PRO A 149 -8.07 5.17 1.98
C PRO A 149 -8.65 4.79 3.35
N ASN A 150 -8.95 5.79 4.17
CA ASN A 150 -9.71 5.56 5.40
C ASN A 150 -11.09 5.00 5.07
N GLY A 151 -11.53 4.01 5.84
CA GLY A 151 -12.77 3.30 5.56
C GLY A 151 -12.86 1.97 6.27
N LYS A 152 -13.86 1.19 5.91
CA LYS A 152 -14.05 -0.19 6.36
C LYS A 152 -13.72 -1.16 5.23
N TYR A 153 -13.17 -2.30 5.61
CA TYR A 153 -12.68 -3.31 4.69
C TYR A 153 -13.03 -4.71 5.16
N THR A 154 -13.33 -5.57 4.19
CA THR A 154 -13.25 -7.01 4.35
C THR A 154 -11.86 -7.46 3.90
N VAL A 155 -11.14 -8.16 4.78
CA VAL A 155 -9.85 -8.78 4.50
C VAL A 155 -10.03 -10.29 4.39
N ARG A 156 -9.56 -10.88 3.29
CA ARG A 156 -9.52 -12.35 3.11
C ARG A 156 -8.09 -12.82 3.05
N LEU A 157 -7.76 -13.79 3.90
CA LEU A 157 -6.44 -14.40 3.99
C LEU A 157 -6.54 -15.84 3.49
N HIS A 158 -5.73 -16.17 2.50
CA HIS A 158 -5.73 -17.46 1.81
C HIS A 158 -4.53 -18.27 2.25
N PHE A 159 -4.80 -19.49 2.72
CA PHE A 159 -3.81 -20.43 3.20
C PHE A 159 -4.00 -21.80 2.55
N ALA A 160 -2.91 -22.54 2.40
CA ALA A 160 -2.84 -23.93 2.02
C ALA A 160 -1.49 -24.45 2.48
N GLU A 161 -1.49 -25.45 3.35
CA GLU A 161 -0.24 -26.07 3.74
C GLU A 161 0.33 -26.85 2.55
N THR A 162 1.42 -26.34 1.96
CA THR A 162 2.10 -26.92 0.81
C THR A 162 3.53 -27.36 1.12
N TYR A 163 4.04 -27.09 2.32
CA TYR A 163 5.35 -27.56 2.73
C TYR A 163 5.28 -29.04 3.11
N ASP A 164 6.02 -29.87 2.38
CA ASP A 164 6.09 -31.33 2.56
C ASP A 164 6.60 -31.79 3.94
N GLY A 165 7.24 -30.89 4.69
CA GLY A 165 7.62 -31.11 6.08
C GLY A 165 6.48 -31.05 7.09
N ILE A 166 5.28 -30.62 6.69
CA ILE A 166 4.07 -30.57 7.52
C ILE A 166 3.10 -31.63 7.04
N THR A 167 2.87 -32.63 7.88
CA THR A 167 2.15 -33.85 7.52
C THR A 167 0.91 -34.10 8.36
N VAL A 168 0.79 -33.43 9.51
CA VAL A 168 -0.35 -33.54 10.43
C VAL A 168 -0.70 -32.20 11.08
N GLU A 169 -1.88 -32.12 11.68
CA GLU A 169 -2.29 -30.97 12.49
C GLU A 169 -1.31 -30.70 13.65
N GLY A 170 -1.10 -29.43 13.96
CA GLY A 170 -0.29 -28.93 15.06
C GLY A 170 1.19 -28.73 14.73
N GLU A 171 1.67 -29.12 13.54
CA GLU A 171 3.07 -28.95 13.15
C GLU A 171 3.38 -27.53 12.63
N ARG A 172 2.37 -26.76 12.23
CA ARG A 172 2.45 -25.32 12.00
C ARG A 172 1.31 -24.60 12.70
N VAL A 173 1.67 -23.67 13.58
CA VAL A 173 0.72 -22.86 14.35
C VAL A 173 1.24 -21.42 14.43
N PHE A 174 0.41 -20.45 14.08
CA PHE A 174 0.77 -19.04 14.21
C PHE A 174 -0.47 -18.17 14.42
N SER A 175 -0.26 -16.90 14.79
CA SER A 175 -1.35 -15.93 14.96
C SER A 175 -1.23 -14.80 13.93
N VAL A 176 -2.36 -14.15 13.63
CA VAL A 176 -2.44 -13.03 12.70
C VAL A 176 -3.06 -11.82 13.40
N THR A 177 -2.44 -10.66 13.20
CA THR A 177 -2.97 -9.37 13.61
C THR A 177 -3.35 -8.54 12.40
N ILE A 178 -4.36 -7.68 12.56
CA ILE A 178 -4.66 -6.60 11.63
C ILE A 178 -4.73 -5.30 12.43
N ASN A 179 -3.97 -4.29 12.02
CA ASN A 179 -3.83 -3.01 12.73
C ASN A 179 -3.50 -3.23 14.22
N GLU A 180 -2.52 -4.10 14.49
CA GLU A 180 -2.04 -4.49 15.83
C GLU A 180 -3.06 -5.25 16.70
N GLN A 181 -4.28 -5.49 16.22
CA GLN A 181 -5.28 -6.29 16.92
C GLN A 181 -5.23 -7.74 16.45
N THR A 182 -5.19 -8.70 17.37
CA THR A 182 -5.25 -10.12 17.04
C THR A 182 -6.63 -10.47 16.48
N VAL A 183 -6.65 -10.88 15.21
CA VAL A 183 -7.89 -11.28 14.51
C VAL A 183 -8.00 -12.79 14.35
N LEU A 184 -6.86 -13.48 14.31
CA LEU A 184 -6.77 -14.94 14.27
C LEU A 184 -5.70 -15.38 15.26
N LYS A 185 -6.04 -16.31 16.13
CA LYS A 185 -5.13 -16.80 17.18
C LYS A 185 -4.90 -18.29 17.01
N ASP A 186 -3.63 -18.68 17.06
CA ASP A 186 -3.17 -20.09 17.02
C ASP A 186 -3.83 -20.88 15.88
N ILE A 187 -3.84 -20.30 14.66
CA ILE A 187 -4.34 -20.97 13.48
C ILE A 187 -3.35 -22.01 12.98
N ASP A 188 -3.89 -23.04 12.36
CA ASP A 188 -3.17 -24.16 11.76
C ASP A 188 -3.75 -24.37 10.36
N PRO A 189 -3.06 -23.90 9.30
CA PRO A 189 -3.53 -24.04 7.93
C PRO A 189 -3.85 -25.49 7.52
N PHE A 190 -3.05 -26.46 7.97
CA PHE A 190 -3.27 -27.87 7.65
C PHE A 190 -4.59 -28.35 8.23
N LYS A 191 -4.83 -28.07 9.51
CA LYS A 191 -6.09 -28.40 10.20
C LYS A 191 -7.28 -27.65 9.61
N ASP A 192 -7.13 -26.35 9.39
CA ASP A 192 -8.17 -25.45 8.91
C ASP A 192 -8.66 -25.83 7.51
N ALA A 193 -7.76 -26.31 6.64
CA ALA A 193 -8.09 -26.79 5.31
C ALA A 193 -8.53 -28.27 5.27
N GLY A 194 -8.36 -28.99 6.38
CA GLY A 194 -8.63 -30.43 6.45
C GLY A 194 -7.61 -31.30 5.70
N GLY A 195 -6.34 -30.86 5.65
CA GLY A 195 -5.20 -31.62 5.15
C GLY A 195 -4.25 -30.84 4.25
N TYR A 196 -3.19 -31.52 3.84
CA TYR A 196 -2.16 -31.05 2.90
C TYR A 196 -2.76 -30.61 1.55
N GLN A 197 -2.22 -29.54 0.95
CA GLN A 197 -2.58 -29.02 -0.37
C GLN A 197 -4.07 -28.68 -0.55
N LYS A 198 -4.74 -28.30 0.55
CA LYS A 198 -6.13 -27.86 0.51
C LYS A 198 -6.23 -26.36 0.79
N PRO A 199 -7.07 -25.63 0.04
CA PRO A 199 -7.29 -24.22 0.29
C PRO A 199 -8.15 -24.00 1.53
N ALA A 200 -7.77 -23.04 2.36
CA ALA A 200 -8.55 -22.46 3.43
C ALA A 200 -8.56 -20.93 3.33
N VAL A 201 -9.71 -20.32 3.59
CA VAL A 201 -9.86 -18.86 3.59
C VAL A 201 -10.35 -18.40 4.96
N LYS A 202 -9.65 -17.42 5.52
CA LYS A 202 -10.09 -16.71 6.74
C LYS A 202 -10.58 -15.31 6.33
N THR A 203 -11.83 -15.01 6.63
CA THR A 203 -12.46 -13.71 6.32
C THR A 203 -12.61 -12.89 7.59
N ILE A 204 -12.11 -11.66 7.55
CA ILE A 204 -12.20 -10.68 8.62
C ILE A 204 -12.96 -9.48 8.05
N GLU A 205 -14.16 -9.24 8.55
CA GLU A 205 -15.05 -8.13 8.15
C GLU A 205 -14.87 -6.93 9.09
N ASP A 206 -15.42 -5.78 8.70
CA ASP A 206 -15.46 -4.56 9.51
C ASP A 206 -14.08 -4.01 9.93
N VAL A 207 -13.01 -4.33 9.19
CA VAL A 207 -11.66 -3.82 9.45
C VAL A 207 -11.63 -2.32 9.20
N THR A 208 -11.47 -1.54 10.26
CA THR A 208 -11.48 -0.08 10.18
C THR A 208 -10.07 0.48 10.02
N VAL A 209 -9.89 1.34 9.01
CA VAL A 209 -8.66 2.11 8.75
C VAL A 209 -8.93 3.59 8.95
N THR A 210 -8.15 4.23 9.83
CA THR A 210 -8.32 5.65 10.21
C THR A 210 -7.10 6.52 9.91
N ASN A 211 -5.95 5.90 9.61
CA ASN A 211 -4.66 6.55 9.40
C ASN A 211 -4.09 6.32 7.99
N GLY A 212 -4.91 5.84 7.06
CA GLY A 212 -4.52 5.54 5.68
C GLY A 212 -3.67 4.28 5.52
N GLN A 213 -3.55 3.46 6.56
CA GLN A 213 -2.74 2.25 6.55
C GLN A 213 -3.51 1.04 7.08
N LEU A 214 -3.41 -0.08 6.35
CA LEU A 214 -3.79 -1.40 6.83
C LEU A 214 -2.51 -2.22 6.99
N ALA A 215 -2.27 -2.75 8.19
CA ALA A 215 -1.12 -3.60 8.48
C ALA A 215 -1.59 -4.99 8.92
N ILE A 216 -1.06 -6.03 8.29
CA ILE A 216 -1.27 -7.43 8.64
C ILE A 216 0.03 -7.92 9.27
N GLY A 217 -0.02 -8.45 10.49
CA GLY A 217 1.14 -9.00 11.18
C GLY A 217 1.01 -10.50 11.40
N PHE A 218 2.13 -11.23 11.38
CA PHE A 218 2.18 -12.66 11.66
C PHE A 218 3.07 -12.91 12.88
N THR A 219 2.62 -13.78 13.77
CA THR A 219 3.37 -14.16 14.97
C THR A 219 3.54 -15.66 15.03
N LEU A 220 4.79 -16.10 14.93
CA LEU A 220 5.20 -17.50 15.05
C LEU A 220 4.81 -18.06 16.42
N ASN A 221 4.23 -19.27 16.44
CA ASN A 221 4.12 -20.09 17.64
C ASN A 221 4.86 -21.43 17.44
N ILE A 222 4.46 -22.19 16.42
CA ILE A 222 5.12 -23.43 15.97
C ILE A 222 5.36 -23.31 14.47
N GLN A 223 6.63 -23.40 14.07
CA GLN A 223 7.06 -23.21 12.67
C GLN A 223 6.68 -21.82 12.10
N ASN A 224 7.37 -21.42 11.03
CA ASN A 224 7.23 -20.16 10.33
C ASN A 224 5.77 -19.93 9.88
N PRO A 225 5.23 -18.72 10.05
CA PRO A 225 3.99 -18.33 9.39
C PRO A 225 4.10 -18.43 7.87
N GLU A 226 2.98 -18.66 7.19
CA GLU A 226 2.87 -18.68 5.74
C GLU A 226 1.57 -18.01 5.28
N ILE A 227 1.52 -17.54 4.03
CA ILE A 227 0.33 -16.99 3.38
C ILE A 227 0.46 -17.20 1.86
N ASN A 228 -0.63 -17.61 1.22
CA ASN A 228 -0.70 -17.81 -0.24
C ASN A 228 -1.35 -16.64 -0.96
N GLY A 229 -2.32 -15.97 -0.32
CA GLY A 229 -2.98 -14.83 -0.93
C GLY A 229 -3.65 -13.89 0.06
N ILE A 230 -3.78 -12.63 -0.34
CA ILE A 230 -4.41 -11.57 0.45
C ILE A 230 -5.39 -10.83 -0.44
N GLU A 231 -6.59 -10.58 0.07
CA GLU A 231 -7.55 -9.66 -0.54
C GLU A 231 -7.97 -8.57 0.45
N ILE A 232 -8.05 -7.33 -0.03
CA ILE A 232 -8.54 -6.17 0.71
C ILE A 232 -9.64 -5.53 -0.13
N LEU A 233 -10.87 -5.59 0.38
CA LEU A 233 -12.08 -5.18 -0.31
C LEU A 233 -12.77 -4.08 0.49
N SER A 234 -12.97 -2.88 -0.08
CA SER A 234 -13.70 -1.83 0.63
C SER A 234 -15.18 -2.17 0.74
N GLU A 235 -15.76 -1.91 1.93
CA GLU A 235 -17.17 -2.18 2.24
C GLU A 235 -18.13 -1.11 1.71
#